data_AF-G0QUE6-F1
#
_entry.id   AF-G0QUE6-F1
#
_cell.length_a   1.000
_cell.length_b   1.000
_cell.length_c   1.000
_cell.angle_alpha   90.00
_cell.angle_beta   90.00
_cell.angle_gamma   90.00
#
_symmetry.space_group_name_H-M   'P 1'
#
loop_
_entity.id
_entity.type
_entity.pdbx_description
1 polymer ?
#
loop_
_entity_poly.entity_id
_entity_poly.type
_entity_poly.pdbx_seq_one_letter_code
_entity_poly.pdbx_strand_id
1 'polypeptide(L)'
;MEIEPLENLQKIKNKVTSISTSNTYRIPIQKILKDSSIPYQQQQYKQLEFQQKSENNQSNANILSQTSNLNKNVSDNKKIQNSYKEESLSLLLARIQINKNYLQDIITFEKQQESKYVPKNCLFKHNIPQLLRAKMLDWLIEVVKAYKFSEETYFMTVRLLDLYLEKTKKIKEISDIHLVGVTCFFIASKYEEIYPITLKVIDEKISHKKISEQQIKNMEADILITLNFNLFGTSPYEISMQTLTFLNYQDRLSNQEFQYVHKICSYLSKMILYDYENIKMASYSTIAASVLYIIFKIIQQINLNFSAEENIQQVLSVLQIEQKLIIQLSIIILDLAKKFDIYYPQFQNLKKFNGFENKFQFDNQFLIQEYQIIKYQQ
;
A
#
# COMPACT_ATOMS: atom_id res chain seq x y z
N MET A 1 38.21 -11.64 23.44
CA MET A 1 37.54 -12.01 24.70
C MET A 1 36.26 -12.74 24.34
N GLU A 2 35.97 -13.77 25.10
CA GLU A 2 35.34 -15.02 24.68
C GLU A 2 33.89 -14.91 24.21
N ILE A 3 33.54 -15.84 23.33
CA ILE A 3 32.20 -16.12 22.84
C ILE A 3 31.48 -16.92 23.92
N GLU A 4 30.42 -16.38 24.51
CA GLU A 4 29.48 -17.12 25.36
C GLU A 4 28.31 -17.71 24.54
N PRO A 5 27.70 -18.83 24.98
CA PRO A 5 27.24 -19.90 24.09
C PRO A 5 25.75 -19.89 23.72
N LEU A 6 25.47 -20.60 22.62
CA LEU A 6 24.17 -20.88 21.98
C LEU A 6 23.05 -21.47 22.87
N GLU A 7 23.26 -21.70 24.16
CA GLU A 7 22.29 -22.35 25.06
C GLU A 7 21.13 -21.42 25.50
N ASN A 8 21.29 -20.10 25.42
CA ASN A 8 20.21 -19.15 25.76
C ASN A 8 19.11 -19.05 24.69
N LEU A 9 19.37 -19.47 23.44
CA LEU A 9 18.37 -19.50 22.36
C LEU A 9 17.38 -20.66 22.49
N GLN A 10 17.76 -21.78 23.11
CA GLN A 10 16.86 -22.91 23.37
C GLN A 10 15.91 -22.64 24.54
N LYS A 11 16.35 -21.89 25.57
CA LYS A 11 15.46 -21.45 26.67
C LYS A 11 14.39 -20.45 26.19
N ILE A 12 14.72 -19.60 25.20
CA ILE A 12 13.75 -18.71 24.56
C ILE A 12 12.77 -19.51 23.68
N LYS A 13 13.24 -20.51 22.92
CA LYS A 13 12.37 -21.41 22.15
C LYS A 13 11.36 -22.16 23.03
N ASN A 14 11.77 -22.65 24.19
CA ASN A 14 10.90 -23.45 25.07
C ASN A 14 9.87 -22.61 25.84
N LYS A 15 10.11 -21.30 26.02
CA LYS A 15 9.15 -20.36 26.62
C LYS A 15 8.11 -19.85 25.62
N VAL A 16 8.45 -19.87 24.32
CA VAL A 16 7.53 -19.51 23.21
C VAL A 16 6.59 -20.68 22.89
N THR A 17 7.00 -21.94 23.08
CA THR A 17 6.14 -23.11 22.87
C THR A 17 5.00 -23.24 23.89
N SER A 18 5.18 -22.76 25.13
CA SER A 18 4.16 -22.89 26.19
C SER A 18 3.04 -21.83 26.14
N ILE A 19 3.12 -20.83 25.26
CA ILE A 19 2.07 -19.79 25.08
C ILE A 19 1.18 -20.10 23.86
N SER A 20 1.44 -21.21 23.16
CA SER A 20 0.76 -21.56 21.89
C SER A 20 -0.59 -22.29 22.02
N THR A 21 -1.20 -22.36 23.22
CA THR A 21 -2.47 -23.08 23.44
C THR A 21 -3.65 -22.20 23.87
N SER A 22 -3.80 -21.02 23.27
CA SER A 22 -5.10 -20.35 23.19
C SER A 22 -5.51 -20.17 21.72
N ASN A 23 -6.04 -21.26 21.17
CA ASN A 23 -6.72 -21.30 19.87
C ASN A 23 -7.98 -20.42 19.89
N THR A 24 -7.82 -19.14 19.61
CA THR A 24 -8.88 -18.26 19.11
C THR A 24 -8.23 -17.35 18.05
N TYR A 25 -8.95 -16.99 16.99
CA TYR A 25 -8.45 -16.25 15.80
C TYR A 25 -7.76 -17.09 14.70
N ARG A 26 -8.35 -18.24 14.35
CA ARG A 26 -8.37 -18.68 12.94
C ARG A 26 -9.76 -18.42 12.39
N ILE A 27 -9.90 -17.42 11.52
CA ILE A 27 -11.12 -17.24 10.71
C ILE A 27 -10.81 -17.76 9.31
N PRO A 28 -11.63 -18.63 8.69
CA PRO A 28 -11.30 -19.23 7.40
C PRO A 28 -11.45 -18.20 6.25
N ILE A 29 -10.32 -17.70 5.77
CA ILE A 29 -10.12 -16.70 4.71
C ILE A 29 -10.69 -17.15 3.33
N GLN A 30 -10.91 -18.45 3.12
CA GLN A 30 -11.39 -19.00 1.84
C GLN A 30 -12.85 -18.64 1.48
N LYS A 31 -13.64 -18.11 2.42
CA LYS A 31 -15.05 -17.75 2.18
C LYS A 31 -15.22 -16.38 1.50
N ILE A 32 -14.30 -15.44 1.69
CA ILE A 32 -14.38 -14.08 1.12
C ILE A 32 -14.28 -14.14 -0.41
N LEU A 33 -13.39 -14.98 -0.94
CA LEU A 33 -13.14 -15.12 -2.39
C LEU A 33 -14.23 -15.90 -3.15
N LYS A 34 -15.00 -16.76 -2.47
CA LYS A 34 -16.07 -17.56 -3.11
C LYS A 34 -17.40 -16.82 -3.23
N ASP A 35 -17.69 -15.89 -2.30
CA ASP A 35 -18.92 -15.10 -2.32
C ASP A 35 -18.84 -13.86 -3.24
N SER A 36 -17.66 -13.51 -3.74
CA SER A 36 -17.38 -12.27 -4.49
C SER A 36 -17.44 -12.44 -6.02
N SER A 37 -18.24 -13.37 -6.54
CA SER A 37 -18.31 -13.67 -7.99
C SER A 37 -18.91 -12.54 -8.85
N ILE A 38 -19.14 -11.35 -8.27
CA ILE A 38 -19.29 -10.07 -8.97
C ILE A 38 -18.55 -9.00 -8.14
N PRO A 39 -17.54 -8.28 -8.68
CA PRO A 39 -16.82 -7.22 -7.97
C PRO A 39 -17.76 -6.19 -7.34
N TYR A 40 -17.55 -5.85 -6.07
CA TYR A 40 -18.36 -4.89 -5.29
C TYR A 40 -18.60 -3.56 -6.04
N GLN A 41 -17.57 -3.03 -6.69
CA GLN A 41 -17.68 -1.84 -7.55
C GLN A 41 -18.67 -2.06 -8.71
N GLN A 42 -18.66 -3.22 -9.38
CA GLN A 42 -19.60 -3.54 -10.46
C GLN A 42 -21.05 -3.70 -9.98
N GLN A 43 -21.27 -4.10 -8.72
CA GLN A 43 -22.61 -4.15 -8.13
C GLN A 43 -23.15 -2.74 -7.84
N GLN A 44 -22.31 -1.81 -7.37
CA GLN A 44 -22.69 -0.41 -7.17
C GLN A 44 -22.93 0.34 -8.49
N TYR A 45 -22.10 0.11 -9.52
CA TYR A 45 -22.37 0.66 -10.87
C TYR A 45 -23.73 0.19 -11.42
N LYS A 46 -24.08 -1.09 -11.23
CA LYS A 46 -25.41 -1.60 -11.61
C LYS A 46 -26.55 -0.98 -10.82
N GLN A 47 -26.34 -0.64 -9.55
CA GLN A 47 -27.36 0.06 -8.74
C GLN A 47 -27.53 1.51 -9.17
N LEU A 48 -26.45 2.21 -9.54
CA LEU A 48 -26.50 3.56 -10.11
C LEU A 48 -27.18 3.57 -11.49
N GLU A 49 -26.90 2.59 -12.36
CA GLU A 49 -27.64 2.41 -13.61
C GLU A 49 -29.13 2.14 -13.38
N PHE A 50 -29.49 1.42 -12.31
CA PHE A 50 -30.88 1.16 -11.95
C PHE A 50 -31.58 2.42 -11.41
N GLN A 51 -30.89 3.24 -10.61
CA GLN A 51 -31.40 4.51 -10.10
C GLN A 51 -31.60 5.55 -11.22
N GLN A 52 -30.65 5.63 -12.16
CA GLN A 52 -30.77 6.47 -13.36
C GLN A 52 -31.86 5.98 -14.32
N LYS A 53 -32.15 4.68 -14.36
CA LYS A 53 -33.29 4.12 -15.11
C LYS A 53 -34.64 4.38 -14.43
N SER A 54 -34.70 4.42 -13.09
CA SER A 54 -35.93 4.79 -12.39
C SER A 54 -36.27 6.27 -12.51
N GLU A 55 -35.27 7.15 -12.58
CA GLU A 55 -35.48 8.60 -12.83
C GLU A 55 -35.86 8.88 -14.29
N ASN A 56 -35.38 8.08 -15.25
CA ASN A 56 -35.75 8.21 -16.66
C ASN A 56 -37.10 7.57 -17.04
N ASN A 57 -37.76 6.84 -16.13
CA ASN A 57 -39.04 6.19 -16.40
C ASN A 57 -40.28 7.05 -16.07
N GLN A 58 -40.10 8.33 -15.72
CA GLN A 58 -41.21 9.30 -15.68
C GLN A 58 -41.30 10.22 -16.91
N SER A 59 -40.37 10.07 -17.86
CA SER A 59 -40.38 10.85 -19.10
C SER A 59 -40.01 9.93 -20.26
N ASN A 60 -41.03 9.38 -20.94
CA ASN A 60 -41.11 9.24 -22.40
C ASN A 60 -42.10 8.14 -22.79
N ALA A 61 -43.37 8.52 -22.90
CA ALA A 61 -44.17 8.03 -24.00
C ALA A 61 -43.65 8.72 -25.26
N ASN A 62 -42.81 8.05 -26.05
CA ASN A 62 -42.81 8.11 -27.52
C ASN A 62 -41.61 7.39 -28.14
N ILE A 63 -41.92 6.76 -29.28
CA ILE A 63 -41.03 6.28 -30.35
C ILE A 63 -40.60 4.80 -30.24
N LEU A 64 -41.51 3.95 -30.73
CA LEU A 64 -41.15 2.83 -31.59
C LEU A 64 -40.41 3.36 -32.83
N SER A 65 -39.09 3.17 -32.90
CA SER A 65 -38.31 2.99 -34.13
C SER A 65 -36.82 2.98 -33.81
N GLN A 66 -36.26 1.85 -33.35
CA GLN A 66 -34.79 1.69 -33.27
C GLN A 66 -34.35 0.25 -32.99
N THR A 67 -34.90 -0.73 -33.72
CA THR A 67 -34.44 -2.14 -33.66
C THR A 67 -33.15 -2.40 -34.45
N SER A 68 -32.53 -1.38 -35.07
CA SER A 68 -31.21 -1.47 -35.72
C SER A 68 -30.02 -1.09 -34.82
N ASN A 69 -30.26 -0.57 -33.60
CA ASN A 69 -29.21 -0.11 -32.68
C ASN A 69 -28.68 -1.17 -31.70
N LEU A 70 -29.32 -2.34 -31.60
CA LEU A 70 -28.95 -3.36 -30.61
C LEU A 70 -27.63 -4.10 -30.93
N ASN A 71 -27.28 -4.28 -32.20
CA ASN A 71 -26.07 -5.03 -32.59
C ASN A 71 -24.78 -4.20 -32.57
N LYS A 72 -24.83 -2.86 -32.65
CA LYS A 72 -23.67 -1.99 -32.40
C LYS A 72 -23.34 -1.90 -30.90
N ASN A 73 -24.37 -1.90 -30.05
CA ASN A 73 -24.21 -1.81 -28.60
C ASN A 73 -23.50 -3.03 -27.98
N VAL A 74 -23.54 -4.22 -28.60
CA VAL A 74 -22.82 -5.40 -28.09
C VAL A 74 -21.32 -5.34 -28.41
N SER A 75 -20.92 -4.78 -29.56
CA SER A 75 -19.50 -4.55 -29.88
C SER A 75 -18.91 -3.39 -29.09
N ASP A 76 -19.70 -2.35 -28.84
CA ASP A 76 -19.27 -1.21 -28.03
C ASP A 76 -19.20 -1.57 -26.55
N ASN A 77 -20.10 -2.43 -26.03
CA ASN A 77 -20.00 -2.95 -24.67
C ASN A 77 -18.77 -3.85 -24.44
N LYS A 78 -18.27 -4.57 -25.45
CA LYS A 78 -17.00 -5.31 -25.35
C LYS A 78 -15.77 -4.38 -25.35
N LYS A 79 -15.83 -3.25 -26.06
CA LYS A 79 -14.80 -2.20 -25.98
C LYS A 79 -14.83 -1.47 -24.64
N ILE A 80 -16.02 -1.17 -24.13
CA ILE A 80 -16.25 -0.54 -22.83
C ILE A 80 -15.82 -1.48 -21.68
N GLN A 81 -16.10 -2.79 -21.75
CA GLN A 81 -15.61 -3.75 -20.74
C GLN A 81 -14.08 -3.92 -20.74
N ASN A 82 -13.43 -3.80 -21.90
CA ASN A 82 -11.96 -3.80 -21.98
C ASN A 82 -11.34 -2.45 -21.56
N SER A 83 -12.10 -1.36 -21.59
CA SER A 83 -11.68 -0.02 -21.14
C SER A 83 -11.55 0.10 -19.61
N TYR A 84 -12.17 -0.79 -18.82
CA TYR A 84 -12.08 -0.74 -17.34
C TYR A 84 -10.93 -1.58 -16.76
N LYS A 85 -9.99 -2.02 -17.61
CA LYS A 85 -8.75 -2.70 -17.19
C LYS A 85 -7.52 -1.79 -17.17
N GLU A 86 -7.65 -0.56 -17.62
CA GLU A 86 -6.60 0.43 -17.55
C GLU A 86 -7.07 1.50 -16.57
N GLU A 87 -6.33 1.65 -15.48
CA GLU A 87 -6.35 2.82 -14.62
C GLU A 87 -6.70 4.07 -15.43
N SER A 88 -7.76 4.78 -15.06
CA SER A 88 -8.35 5.78 -15.93
C SER A 88 -7.31 6.83 -16.31
N LEU A 89 -6.92 6.80 -17.59
CA LEU A 89 -5.97 7.72 -18.22
C LEU A 89 -6.29 9.18 -17.86
N SER A 90 -7.57 9.52 -17.64
CA SER A 90 -8.05 10.84 -17.20
C SER A 90 -7.69 11.21 -15.75
N LEU A 91 -7.68 10.28 -14.79
CA LEU A 91 -7.22 10.54 -13.41
C LEU A 91 -5.70 10.61 -13.33
N LEU A 92 -5.01 9.78 -14.12
CA LEU A 92 -3.56 9.84 -14.27
C LEU A 92 -3.16 11.20 -14.90
N LEU A 93 -3.84 11.62 -15.97
CA LEU A 93 -3.64 12.93 -16.60
C LEU A 93 -4.02 14.11 -15.70
N ALA A 94 -5.05 14.00 -14.87
CA ALA A 94 -5.41 15.02 -13.88
C ALA A 94 -4.37 15.15 -12.75
N ARG A 95 -3.68 14.07 -12.38
CA ARG A 95 -2.51 14.09 -11.47
C ARG A 95 -1.24 14.59 -12.17
N ILE A 96 -1.06 14.29 -13.46
CA ILE A 96 0.04 14.79 -14.30
C ILE A 96 -0.07 16.30 -14.54
N GLN A 97 -1.26 16.89 -14.39
CA GLN A 97 -1.48 18.33 -14.47
C GLN A 97 -1.38 19.04 -13.11
N ILE A 98 -0.54 18.54 -12.19
CA ILE A 98 0.10 19.45 -11.22
C ILE A 98 0.95 20.40 -12.07
N ASN A 99 0.51 21.64 -12.19
CA ASN A 99 1.24 22.68 -12.90
C ASN A 99 2.70 22.64 -12.42
N LYS A 100 3.69 22.51 -13.32
CA LYS A 100 5.13 22.46 -12.98
C LYS A 100 5.53 23.55 -11.98
N ASN A 101 4.79 24.67 -12.02
CA ASN A 101 4.89 25.81 -11.13
C ASN A 101 4.78 25.48 -9.62
N TYR A 102 4.02 24.45 -9.22
CA TYR A 102 3.76 24.14 -7.80
C TYR A 102 4.43 22.87 -7.30
N LEU A 103 5.00 22.06 -8.18
CA LEU A 103 5.48 20.74 -7.77
C LEU A 103 6.67 20.82 -6.82
N GLN A 104 7.52 21.83 -6.98
CA GLN A 104 8.59 22.14 -6.02
C GLN A 104 8.03 22.57 -4.66
N ASP A 105 6.98 23.38 -4.64
CA ASP A 105 6.31 23.83 -3.40
C ASP A 105 5.66 22.65 -2.68
N ILE A 106 5.03 21.73 -3.43
CA ILE A 106 4.43 20.51 -2.90
C ILE A 106 5.48 19.64 -2.21
N ILE A 107 6.58 19.31 -2.91
CA ILE A 107 7.66 18.48 -2.36
C ILE A 107 8.29 19.15 -1.13
N THR A 108 8.48 20.46 -1.19
CA THR A 108 9.02 21.23 -0.05
C THR A 108 8.08 21.20 1.14
N PHE A 109 6.77 21.38 0.92
CA PHE A 109 5.75 21.31 1.96
C PHE A 109 5.68 19.91 2.57
N GLU A 110 5.63 18.85 1.76
CA GLU A 110 5.60 17.46 2.24
C GLU A 110 6.81 17.14 3.11
N LYS A 111 8.02 17.54 2.67
CA LYS A 111 9.26 17.36 3.44
C LYS A 111 9.22 18.07 4.79
N GLN A 112 8.73 19.31 4.84
CA GLN A 112 8.57 20.04 6.12
C GLN A 112 7.59 19.33 7.06
N GLN A 113 6.59 18.67 6.48
CA GLN A 113 5.52 18.00 7.18
C GLN A 113 5.89 16.58 7.64
N GLU A 114 6.90 15.93 7.04
CA GLU A 114 7.35 14.57 7.43
C GLU A 114 7.62 14.45 8.93
N SER A 115 8.27 15.45 9.53
CA SER A 115 8.60 15.45 10.96
C SER A 115 7.38 15.32 11.89
N LYS A 116 6.19 15.73 11.42
CA LYS A 116 4.93 15.73 12.18
C LYS A 116 4.06 14.50 11.91
N TYR A 117 4.22 13.87 10.75
CA TYR A 117 3.31 12.82 10.26
C TYR A 117 3.96 11.47 10.05
N VAL A 118 5.29 11.37 10.15
CA VAL A 118 6.01 10.09 10.16
C VAL A 118 6.07 9.56 11.60
N PRO A 119 5.35 8.48 11.93
CA PRO A 119 5.37 7.91 13.27
C PRO A 119 6.74 7.30 13.56
N LYS A 120 7.32 7.62 14.71
CA LYS A 120 8.64 7.13 15.13
C LYS A 120 8.54 6.01 16.16
N ASN A 121 7.55 6.11 17.07
CA ASN A 121 7.47 5.26 18.26
C ASN A 121 6.05 4.77 18.54
N CYS A 122 5.26 4.51 17.48
CA CYS A 122 3.85 4.13 17.61
C CYS A 122 3.56 2.92 18.51
N LEU A 123 4.48 1.97 18.70
CA LEU A 123 4.25 0.77 19.52
C LEU A 123 4.77 0.89 20.96
N PHE A 124 5.59 1.91 21.26
CA PHE A 124 6.40 1.97 22.49
C PHE A 124 5.59 1.82 23.80
N LYS A 125 4.39 2.41 23.86
CA LYS A 125 3.52 2.41 25.05
C LYS A 125 2.41 1.37 25.02
N HIS A 126 2.34 0.54 23.97
CA HIS A 126 1.25 -0.40 23.75
C HIS A 126 1.73 -1.83 23.97
N ASN A 127 0.80 -2.70 24.40
CA ASN A 127 1.07 -4.12 24.52
C ASN A 127 0.93 -4.83 23.16
N ILE A 128 1.38 -4.19 22.08
CA ILE A 128 1.25 -4.66 20.70
C ILE A 128 2.65 -5.02 20.17
N PRO A 129 2.95 -6.32 20.00
CA PRO A 129 4.18 -6.77 19.36
C PRO A 129 4.30 -6.26 17.91
N GLN A 130 5.53 -5.96 17.49
CA GLN A 130 5.86 -5.56 16.11
C GLN A 130 5.35 -6.57 15.08
N LEU A 131 5.45 -7.87 15.40
CA LEU A 131 4.95 -8.95 14.55
C LEU A 131 3.43 -8.89 14.34
N LEU A 132 2.66 -8.47 15.35
CA LEU A 132 1.21 -8.32 15.22
C LEU A 132 0.84 -7.11 14.36
N ARG A 133 1.58 -6.01 14.46
CA ARG A 133 1.47 -4.89 13.52
C ARG A 133 1.75 -5.35 12.09
N ALA A 134 2.87 -6.06 11.85
CA ALA A 134 3.21 -6.57 10.53
C ALA A 134 2.15 -7.54 9.98
N LYS A 135 1.57 -8.40 10.83
CA LYS A 135 0.44 -9.27 10.46
C LYS A 135 -0.80 -8.48 10.03
N MET A 136 -1.10 -7.37 10.72
CA MET A 136 -2.19 -6.47 10.33
C MET A 136 -1.93 -5.86 8.95
N LEU A 137 -0.69 -5.46 8.66
CA LEU A 137 -0.32 -4.91 7.34
C LEU A 137 -0.44 -5.96 6.23
N ASP A 138 0.02 -7.19 6.46
CA ASP A 138 -0.12 -8.29 5.49
C ASP A 138 -1.58 -8.64 5.19
N TRP A 139 -2.42 -8.64 6.22
CA TRP A 139 -3.85 -8.81 6.04
C TRP A 139 -4.49 -7.64 5.26
N LEU A 140 -4.08 -6.40 5.51
CA LEU A 140 -4.60 -5.23 4.79
C LEU A 140 -4.33 -5.31 3.27
N ILE A 141 -3.19 -5.87 2.84
CA ILE A 141 -2.89 -6.06 1.41
C ILE A 141 -3.98 -6.91 0.74
N GLU A 142 -4.37 -8.01 1.38
CA GLU A 142 -5.43 -8.88 0.87
C GLU A 142 -6.77 -8.16 0.78
N VAL A 143 -7.14 -7.40 1.82
CA VAL A 143 -8.41 -6.67 1.86
C VAL A 143 -8.45 -5.60 0.77
N VAL A 144 -7.43 -4.75 0.69
CA VAL A 144 -7.34 -3.69 -0.34
C VAL A 144 -7.44 -4.29 -1.74
N LYS A 145 -6.76 -5.41 -2.00
CA LYS A 145 -6.80 -6.08 -3.30
C LYS A 145 -8.13 -6.77 -3.59
N ALA A 146 -8.77 -7.38 -2.60
CA ALA A 146 -10.07 -8.02 -2.74
C ALA A 146 -11.18 -7.01 -3.12
N TYR A 147 -11.13 -5.80 -2.53
CA TYR A 147 -12.08 -4.72 -2.82
C TYR A 147 -11.63 -3.78 -3.95
N LYS A 148 -10.45 -4.01 -4.54
CA LYS A 148 -9.86 -3.20 -5.61
C LYS A 148 -9.71 -1.71 -5.23
N PHE A 149 -9.31 -1.46 -4.00
CA PHE A 149 -8.95 -0.12 -3.56
C PHE A 149 -7.54 0.24 -4.01
N SER A 150 -7.30 1.55 -4.05
CA SER A 150 -6.05 2.18 -4.44
C SER A 150 -4.89 1.84 -3.50
N GLU A 151 -3.67 2.08 -3.97
CA GLU A 151 -2.46 1.91 -3.17
C GLU A 151 -2.43 2.97 -2.05
N GLU A 152 -2.92 4.17 -2.34
CA GLU A 152 -3.10 5.30 -1.45
C GLU A 152 -3.97 4.91 -0.25
N THR A 153 -5.09 4.21 -0.46
CA THR A 153 -5.91 3.68 0.64
C THR A 153 -5.12 2.76 1.57
N TYR A 154 -4.26 1.88 1.03
CA TYR A 154 -3.39 1.02 1.85
C TYR A 154 -2.41 1.88 2.68
N PHE A 155 -1.65 2.75 2.02
CA PHE A 155 -0.62 3.54 2.69
C PHE A 155 -1.19 4.52 3.71
N MET A 156 -2.32 5.16 3.40
CA MET A 156 -3.06 6.00 4.33
C MET A 156 -3.53 5.18 5.54
N THR A 157 -4.07 3.97 5.33
CA THR A 157 -4.48 3.09 6.43
C THR A 157 -3.33 2.82 7.40
N VAL A 158 -2.16 2.44 6.87
CA VAL A 158 -0.97 2.15 7.69
C VAL A 158 -0.54 3.40 8.46
N ARG A 159 -0.49 4.55 7.79
CA ARG A 159 -0.12 5.82 8.42
C ARG A 159 -1.09 6.22 9.53
N LEU A 160 -2.40 6.10 9.31
CA LEU A 160 -3.42 6.42 10.32
C LEU A 160 -3.32 5.49 11.52
N LEU A 161 -3.10 4.18 11.29
CA LEU A 161 -2.89 3.20 12.36
C LEU A 161 -1.72 3.60 13.24
N ASP A 162 -0.57 3.87 12.63
CA ASP A 162 0.65 4.21 13.36
C ASP A 162 0.55 5.58 14.05
N LEU A 163 0.02 6.60 13.38
CA LEU A 163 -0.19 7.92 13.98
C LEU A 163 -1.15 7.88 15.18
N TYR A 164 -2.23 7.11 15.06
CA TYR A 164 -3.19 6.97 16.14
C TYR A 164 -2.55 6.28 17.35
N LEU A 165 -1.83 5.17 17.14
CA LEU A 165 -1.12 4.49 18.23
C LEU A 165 -0.07 5.43 18.87
N GLU A 166 0.68 6.19 18.06
CA GLU A 166 1.64 7.16 18.61
C GLU A 166 0.97 8.26 19.45
N LYS A 167 -0.18 8.79 19.02
CA LYS A 167 -0.80 9.96 19.67
C LYS A 167 -1.81 9.63 20.77
N THR A 168 -2.44 8.46 20.74
CA THR A 168 -3.49 8.12 21.71
C THR A 168 -2.95 8.03 23.13
N LYS A 169 -3.65 8.61 24.11
CA LYS A 169 -3.23 8.49 25.53
C LYS A 169 -3.64 7.14 26.13
N LYS A 170 -4.55 6.42 25.48
CA LYS A 170 -5.06 5.12 25.94
C LYS A 170 -4.08 4.03 25.52
N ILE A 171 -3.58 3.25 26.49
CA ILE A 171 -2.83 2.04 26.20
C ILE A 171 -3.74 1.08 25.41
N LYS A 172 -3.17 0.42 24.41
CA LYS A 172 -3.89 -0.53 23.55
C LYS A 172 -3.33 -1.91 23.75
N GLU A 173 -4.25 -2.86 23.80
CA GLU A 173 -3.96 -4.27 23.99
C GLU A 173 -3.91 -5.00 22.65
N ILE A 174 -3.41 -6.23 22.66
CA ILE A 174 -3.38 -7.12 21.48
C ILE A 174 -4.76 -7.24 20.84
N SER A 175 -5.82 -7.30 21.65
CA SER A 175 -7.21 -7.43 21.17
C SER A 175 -7.70 -6.21 20.38
N ASP A 176 -7.10 -5.04 20.58
CA ASP A 176 -7.55 -3.79 19.97
C ASP A 176 -7.07 -3.62 18.53
N ILE A 177 -5.95 -4.27 18.15
CA ILE A 177 -5.26 -3.98 16.89
C ILE A 177 -6.16 -4.17 15.67
N HIS A 178 -7.02 -5.19 15.67
CA HIS A 178 -7.94 -5.44 14.57
C HIS A 178 -9.04 -4.36 14.49
N LEU A 179 -9.61 -3.94 15.62
CA LEU A 179 -10.61 -2.86 15.64
C LEU A 179 -10.00 -1.54 15.17
N VAL A 180 -8.83 -1.17 15.70
CA VAL A 180 -8.13 0.04 15.29
C VAL A 180 -7.81 -0.01 13.80
N GLY A 181 -7.16 -1.08 13.34
CA GLY A 181 -6.72 -1.20 11.96
C GLY A 181 -7.86 -1.25 10.93
N VAL A 182 -8.95 -1.97 11.21
CA VAL A 182 -10.16 -1.98 10.36
C VAL A 182 -10.83 -0.61 10.33
N THR A 183 -10.84 0.10 11.45
CA THR A 183 -11.40 1.46 11.51
C THR A 183 -10.52 2.46 10.76
N CYS A 184 -9.19 2.36 10.86
CA CYS A 184 -8.27 3.16 10.04
C CYS A 184 -8.49 2.92 8.55
N PHE A 185 -8.73 1.66 8.15
CA PHE A 185 -9.06 1.31 6.77
C PHE A 185 -10.41 1.91 6.32
N PHE A 186 -11.42 1.88 7.19
CA PHE A 186 -12.70 2.53 6.94
C PHE A 186 -12.52 4.04 6.68
N ILE A 187 -11.78 4.73 7.55
CA ILE A 187 -11.48 6.16 7.41
C ILE A 187 -10.72 6.42 6.10
N ALA A 188 -9.66 5.66 5.83
CA ALA A 188 -8.86 5.82 4.61
C ALA A 188 -9.70 5.62 3.34
N SER A 189 -10.57 4.60 3.31
CA SER A 189 -11.45 4.40 2.16
C SER A 189 -12.39 5.58 1.91
N LYS A 190 -12.92 6.21 2.96
CA LYS A 190 -13.75 7.43 2.83
C LYS A 190 -12.98 8.65 2.36
N TYR A 191 -11.66 8.63 2.50
CA TYR A 191 -10.80 9.75 2.15
C TYR A 191 -10.27 9.61 0.71
N GLU A 192 -9.84 8.42 0.31
CA GLU A 192 -9.16 8.18 -0.96
C GLU A 192 -10.09 7.65 -2.06
N GLU A 193 -11.13 6.89 -1.71
CA GLU A 193 -11.95 6.19 -2.70
C GLU A 193 -13.20 6.99 -3.08
N ILE A 194 -13.51 6.99 -4.38
CA ILE A 194 -14.79 7.52 -4.90
C ILE A 194 -15.97 6.76 -4.26
N TYR A 195 -15.81 5.46 -4.08
CA TYR A 195 -16.80 4.57 -3.48
C TYR A 195 -16.21 3.87 -2.25
N PRO A 196 -16.34 4.47 -1.06
CA PRO A 196 -15.77 3.90 0.15
C PRO A 196 -16.47 2.61 0.58
N ILE A 197 -15.78 1.85 1.44
CA ILE A 197 -16.37 0.66 2.03
C ILE A 197 -17.49 1.05 3.00
N THR A 198 -18.55 0.24 3.05
CA THR A 198 -19.65 0.47 4.00
C THR A 198 -19.42 -0.28 5.31
N LEU A 199 -19.98 0.24 6.41
CA LEU A 199 -19.94 -0.43 7.71
C LEU A 199 -20.51 -1.84 7.67
N LYS A 200 -21.61 -2.03 6.92
CA LYS A 200 -22.23 -3.34 6.72
C LYS A 200 -21.27 -4.35 6.11
N VAL A 201 -20.51 -3.95 5.09
CA VAL A 201 -19.51 -4.82 4.47
C VAL A 201 -18.39 -5.15 5.45
N ILE A 202 -17.95 -4.16 6.25
CA ILE A 202 -16.96 -4.42 7.29
C ILE A 202 -17.49 -5.44 8.30
N ASP A 203 -18.69 -5.24 8.83
CA ASP A 203 -19.30 -6.14 9.81
C ASP A 203 -19.50 -7.57 9.24
N GLU A 204 -20.13 -7.69 8.08
CA GLU A 204 -20.52 -8.99 7.53
C GLU A 204 -19.35 -9.77 6.89
N LYS A 205 -18.47 -9.08 6.15
CA LYS A 205 -17.47 -9.72 5.28
C LYS A 205 -16.04 -9.63 5.78
N ILE A 206 -15.68 -8.57 6.50
CA ILE A 206 -14.29 -8.34 6.96
C ILE A 206 -14.11 -8.83 8.40
N SER A 207 -14.98 -8.39 9.32
CA SER A 207 -14.91 -8.74 10.74
C SER A 207 -15.62 -10.05 11.06
N HIS A 208 -16.46 -10.55 10.15
CA HIS A 208 -17.31 -11.72 10.35
C HIS A 208 -18.18 -11.61 11.62
N LYS A 209 -18.81 -10.45 11.81
CA LYS A 209 -19.66 -10.07 12.95
C LYS A 209 -18.95 -10.06 14.31
N LYS A 210 -17.61 -10.03 14.32
CA LYS A 210 -16.82 -9.94 15.55
C LYS A 210 -16.59 -8.50 16.00
N ILE A 211 -16.72 -7.55 15.08
CA ILE A 211 -16.60 -6.12 15.34
C ILE A 211 -17.88 -5.47 14.84
N SER A 212 -18.68 -4.95 15.77
CA SER A 212 -19.96 -4.33 15.45
C SER A 212 -19.79 -2.93 14.83
N GLU A 213 -20.80 -2.48 14.09
CA GLU A 213 -20.80 -1.13 13.52
C GLU A 213 -20.64 -0.04 14.58
N GLN A 214 -21.22 -0.24 15.78
CA GLN A 214 -21.09 0.73 16.87
C GLN A 214 -19.65 0.80 17.41
N GLN A 215 -18.94 -0.32 17.49
CA GLN A 215 -17.53 -0.33 17.87
C GLN A 215 -16.69 0.44 16.85
N ILE A 216 -16.96 0.26 15.55
CA ILE A 216 -16.27 0.99 14.48
C ILE A 216 -16.56 2.49 14.56
N LYS A 217 -17.82 2.90 14.73
CA LYS A 217 -18.19 4.32 14.88
C LYS A 217 -17.52 4.98 16.09
N ASN A 218 -17.51 4.28 17.23
CA ASN A 218 -16.86 4.78 18.44
C ASN A 218 -15.34 4.91 18.26
N MET A 219 -14.72 3.90 17.65
CA MET A 219 -13.28 3.94 17.35
C MET A 219 -12.94 5.01 16.32
N GLU A 220 -13.80 5.23 15.33
CA GLU A 220 -13.62 6.27 14.31
C GLU A 220 -13.60 7.65 14.95
N ALA A 221 -14.57 7.95 15.82
CA ALA A 221 -14.59 9.19 16.57
C ALA A 221 -13.32 9.36 17.42
N ASP A 222 -12.88 8.31 18.14
CA ASP A 222 -11.66 8.34 18.95
C ASP A 222 -10.41 8.60 18.10
N ILE A 223 -10.29 7.98 16.92
CA ILE A 223 -9.18 8.19 15.98
C ILE A 223 -9.19 9.63 15.46
N LEU A 224 -10.32 10.11 14.93
CA LEU A 224 -10.42 11.44 14.34
C LEU A 224 -10.15 12.54 15.37
N ILE A 225 -10.68 12.41 16.59
CA ILE A 225 -10.42 13.35 17.69
C ILE A 225 -8.95 13.29 18.10
N THR A 226 -8.37 12.09 18.26
CA THR A 226 -6.95 11.93 18.64
C THR A 226 -6.02 12.57 17.61
N LEU A 227 -6.38 12.52 16.33
CA LEU A 227 -5.62 13.12 15.24
C LEU A 227 -5.99 14.59 14.98
N ASN A 228 -6.89 15.20 15.76
CA ASN A 228 -7.43 16.54 15.55
C ASN A 228 -7.96 16.75 14.11
N PHE A 229 -8.58 15.71 13.54
CA PHE A 229 -9.05 15.66 12.14
C PHE A 229 -7.95 15.95 11.10
N ASN A 230 -6.68 15.94 11.49
CA ASN A 230 -5.56 16.12 10.59
C ASN A 230 -5.15 14.77 10.02
N LEU A 231 -5.80 14.41 8.91
CA LEU A 231 -5.57 13.17 8.18
C LEU A 231 -4.51 13.32 7.10
N PHE A 232 -3.97 14.52 6.86
CA PHE A 232 -2.94 14.74 5.86
C PHE A 232 -1.66 13.96 6.19
N GLY A 233 -0.99 13.48 5.15
CA GLY A 233 0.33 12.88 5.25
C GLY A 233 0.61 11.99 4.05
N THR A 234 1.88 11.86 3.72
CA THR A 234 2.36 11.09 2.58
C THR A 234 2.95 9.75 3.01
N SER A 235 3.22 8.91 2.03
CA SER A 235 3.91 7.64 2.16
C SER A 235 5.16 7.59 1.28
N PRO A 236 6.09 6.66 1.55
CA PRO A 236 7.25 6.48 0.69
C PRO A 236 6.87 6.18 -0.78
N TYR A 237 5.73 5.51 -1.01
CA TYR A 237 5.22 5.23 -2.35
C TYR A 237 4.78 6.51 -3.06
N GLU A 238 3.94 7.33 -2.41
CA GLU A 238 3.44 8.58 -2.99
C GLU A 238 4.58 9.54 -3.32
N ILE A 239 5.54 9.72 -2.41
CA ILE A 239 6.71 10.57 -2.65
C ILE A 239 7.52 10.05 -3.85
N SER A 240 7.69 8.73 -3.95
CA SER A 240 8.37 8.12 -5.11
C SER A 240 7.64 8.42 -6.42
N MET A 241 6.31 8.25 -6.46
CA MET A 241 5.50 8.49 -7.66
C MET A 241 5.43 9.97 -8.05
N GLN A 242 5.32 10.86 -7.07
CA GLN A 242 5.38 12.31 -7.27
C GLN A 242 6.76 12.74 -7.81
N THR A 243 7.84 12.17 -7.29
CA THR A 243 9.20 12.45 -7.77
C THR A 243 9.40 11.96 -9.21
N LEU A 244 8.90 10.77 -9.55
CA LEU A 244 8.96 10.25 -10.92
C LEU A 244 8.17 11.14 -11.90
N THR A 245 7.00 11.62 -11.45
CA THR A 245 6.18 12.58 -12.21
C THR A 245 6.92 13.92 -12.38
N PHE A 246 7.52 14.47 -11.32
CA PHE A 246 8.30 15.73 -11.38
C PHE A 246 9.42 15.67 -12.41
N LEU A 247 10.13 14.55 -12.45
CA LEU A 247 11.24 14.33 -13.35
C LEU A 247 10.81 13.85 -14.75
N ASN A 248 9.51 13.74 -15.01
CA ASN A 248 8.89 13.30 -16.27
C ASN A 248 9.37 11.91 -16.73
N TYR A 249 9.54 10.96 -15.79
CA TYR A 249 9.96 9.60 -16.16
C TYR A 249 8.92 8.84 -16.97
N GLN A 250 7.65 9.24 -16.93
CA GLN A 250 6.61 8.67 -17.77
C GLN A 250 6.89 8.83 -19.27
N ASP A 251 7.52 9.96 -19.66
CA ASP A 251 7.88 10.21 -21.07
C ASP A 251 9.25 9.61 -21.44
N ARG A 252 10.10 9.34 -20.44
CA ARG A 252 11.46 8.80 -20.62
C ARG A 252 11.50 7.28 -20.68
N LEU A 253 10.50 6.62 -20.10
CA LEU A 253 10.39 5.17 -20.03
C LEU A 253 9.27 4.70 -20.97
N SER A 254 9.40 3.48 -21.51
CA SER A 254 8.29 2.84 -22.19
C SER A 254 7.14 2.55 -21.21
N ASN A 255 5.92 2.44 -21.74
CA ASN A 255 4.74 2.12 -20.92
C ASN A 255 4.93 0.82 -20.09
N GLN A 256 5.64 -0.17 -20.63
CA GLN A 256 5.91 -1.43 -19.93
C GLN A 256 6.90 -1.24 -18.79
N GLU A 257 8.00 -0.50 -19.02
CA GLU A 257 8.98 -0.15 -17.98
C GLU A 257 8.31 0.67 -16.88
N PHE A 258 7.51 1.67 -17.23
CA PHE A 258 6.83 2.52 -16.25
C PHE A 258 5.83 1.72 -15.38
N GLN A 259 5.04 0.82 -15.98
CA GLN A 259 4.17 -0.09 -15.22
C GLN A 259 4.96 -1.04 -14.29
N TYR A 260 6.14 -1.48 -14.72
CA TYR A 260 7.02 -2.32 -13.91
C TYR A 260 7.61 -1.53 -12.73
N VAL A 261 8.02 -0.27 -12.96
CA VAL A 261 8.46 0.67 -11.92
C VAL A 261 7.39 0.86 -10.85
N HIS A 262 6.14 1.13 -11.24
CA HIS A 262 5.03 1.25 -10.30
C HIS A 262 4.85 0.01 -9.42
N LYS A 263 4.92 -1.19 -10.03
CA LYS A 263 4.77 -2.46 -9.32
C LYS A 263 5.88 -2.70 -8.31
N ILE A 264 7.14 -2.51 -8.71
CA ILE A 264 8.29 -2.67 -7.80
C ILE A 264 8.24 -1.62 -6.70
N CYS A 265 7.91 -0.37 -7.03
CA CYS A 265 7.84 0.69 -6.03
C CYS A 265 6.78 0.38 -4.98
N SER A 266 5.56 0.01 -5.40
CA SER A 266 4.51 -0.43 -4.46
C SER A 266 4.98 -1.61 -3.60
N TYR A 267 5.64 -2.61 -4.20
CA TYR A 267 6.14 -3.78 -3.49
C TYR A 267 7.20 -3.42 -2.43
N LEU A 268 8.26 -2.71 -2.80
CA LEU A 268 9.35 -2.34 -1.90
C LEU A 268 8.87 -1.36 -0.81
N SER A 269 8.03 -0.39 -1.17
CA SER A 269 7.43 0.54 -0.20
C SER A 269 6.49 -0.16 0.78
N LYS A 270 5.76 -1.20 0.37
CA LYS A 270 4.99 -2.02 1.31
C LYS A 270 5.88 -2.88 2.19
N MET A 271 6.91 -3.50 1.60
CA MET A 271 7.81 -4.43 2.27
C MET A 271 8.55 -3.75 3.42
N ILE A 272 9.13 -2.57 3.19
CA ILE A 272 9.85 -1.84 4.24
C ILE A 272 8.92 -1.48 5.40
N LEU A 273 7.61 -1.31 5.17
CA LEU A 273 6.64 -1.00 6.23
C LEU A 273 6.45 -2.13 7.26
N TYR A 274 6.87 -3.35 6.96
CA TYR A 274 6.84 -4.48 7.90
C TYR A 274 7.92 -4.31 8.98
N ASP A 275 9.07 -3.78 8.60
CA ASP A 275 10.23 -3.63 9.46
C ASP A 275 10.15 -2.33 10.27
N TYR A 276 9.45 -2.43 11.40
CA TYR A 276 9.23 -1.32 12.31
C TYR A 276 10.53 -0.62 12.76
N GLU A 277 11.59 -1.41 12.98
CA GLU A 277 12.87 -0.91 13.50
C GLU A 277 13.63 -0.10 12.45
N ASN A 278 13.55 -0.48 11.17
CA ASN A 278 14.25 0.24 10.11
C ASN A 278 13.48 1.49 9.63
N ILE A 279 12.14 1.45 9.61
CA ILE A 279 11.33 2.62 9.23
C ILE A 279 11.57 3.81 10.16
N LYS A 280 11.65 3.57 11.48
CA LYS A 280 11.80 4.65 12.47
C LYS A 280 13.11 5.43 12.32
N MET A 281 14.11 4.83 11.67
CA MET A 281 15.46 5.38 11.53
C MET A 281 15.63 6.29 10.31
N ALA A 282 14.66 6.32 9.39
CA ALA A 282 14.75 7.05 8.14
C ALA A 282 13.51 7.93 7.90
N SER A 283 13.69 9.03 7.18
CA SER A 283 12.57 9.85 6.71
C SER A 283 11.88 9.17 5.52
N TYR A 284 10.59 9.46 5.28
CA TYR A 284 9.87 8.87 4.16
C TYR A 284 10.46 9.27 2.80
N SER A 285 10.94 10.50 2.65
CA SER A 285 11.70 10.93 1.47
C SER A 285 12.98 10.11 1.28
N THR A 286 13.68 9.76 2.37
CA THR A 286 14.91 8.93 2.30
C THR A 286 14.58 7.50 1.87
N ILE A 287 13.49 6.92 2.41
CA ILE A 287 12.98 5.61 1.99
C ILE A 287 12.58 5.65 0.51
N ALA A 288 11.82 6.67 0.08
CA ALA A 288 11.39 6.86 -1.30
C ALA A 288 12.58 6.93 -2.26
N ALA A 289 13.57 7.79 -1.97
CA ALA A 289 14.80 7.89 -2.78
C ALA A 289 15.57 6.57 -2.85
N SER A 290 15.62 5.81 -1.75
CA SER A 290 16.31 4.51 -1.70
C SER A 290 15.58 3.44 -2.52
N VAL A 291 14.25 3.44 -2.50
CA VAL A 291 13.42 2.58 -3.35
C VAL A 291 13.63 2.93 -4.82
N LEU A 292 13.62 4.22 -5.17
CA LEU A 292 13.91 4.68 -6.54
C LEU A 292 15.33 4.32 -6.99
N TYR A 293 16.32 4.39 -6.11
CA TYR A 293 17.69 3.97 -6.41
C TYR A 293 17.77 2.50 -6.81
N ILE A 294 17.14 1.61 -6.03
CA ILE A 294 17.06 0.18 -6.34
C ILE A 294 16.37 -0.04 -7.69
N ILE A 295 15.24 0.64 -7.92
CA ILE A 295 14.48 0.52 -9.17
C ILE A 295 15.33 0.97 -10.36
N PHE A 296 16.03 2.10 -10.26
CA PHE A 296 16.87 2.62 -11.34
C PHE A 296 18.03 1.68 -11.68
N LYS A 297 18.62 1.02 -10.68
CA LYS A 297 19.63 -0.03 -10.91
C LYS A 297 19.03 -1.24 -11.64
N ILE A 298 17.83 -1.68 -11.26
CA ILE A 298 17.12 -2.75 -11.97
C ILE A 298 16.80 -2.35 -13.42
N ILE A 299 16.32 -1.13 -13.66
CA ILE A 299 16.05 -0.63 -15.02
C ILE A 299 17.33 -0.61 -15.85
N GLN A 300 18.46 -0.14 -15.29
CA GLN A 300 19.75 -0.12 -16.00
C GLN A 300 20.19 -1.51 -16.48
N GLN A 301 19.85 -2.56 -15.75
CA GLN A 301 20.13 -3.94 -16.16
C GLN A 301 19.26 -4.39 -17.35
N ILE A 302 18.04 -3.87 -17.45
CA ILE A 302 17.08 -4.19 -18.54
C ILE A 302 17.37 -3.31 -19.77
N ASN A 303 17.71 -2.05 -19.54
CA ASN A 303 17.92 -1.02 -20.55
C ASN A 303 19.30 -0.38 -20.34
N LEU A 304 20.28 -0.84 -21.12
CA LEU A 304 21.67 -0.39 -21.02
C LEU A 304 21.86 1.10 -21.32
N ASN A 305 20.91 1.75 -21.99
CA ASN A 305 20.95 3.19 -22.26
C ASN A 305 20.49 4.02 -21.06
N PHE A 306 19.93 3.39 -20.02
CA PHE A 306 19.47 4.06 -18.81
C PHE A 306 20.61 4.17 -17.79
N SER A 307 21.07 5.39 -17.50
CA SER A 307 22.08 5.64 -16.46
C SER A 307 21.44 5.80 -15.08
N ALA A 308 21.56 4.80 -14.20
CA ALA A 308 21.02 4.92 -12.84
C ALA A 308 21.71 6.02 -12.02
N GLU A 309 23.01 6.23 -12.24
CA GLU A 309 23.80 7.22 -11.50
C GLU A 309 23.41 8.66 -11.85
N GLU A 310 23.21 8.99 -13.12
CA GLU A 310 22.76 10.33 -13.51
C GLU A 310 21.33 10.61 -13.04
N ASN A 311 20.46 9.61 -13.17
CA ASN A 311 19.05 9.71 -12.83
C ASN A 311 18.83 9.81 -11.31
N ILE A 312 19.66 9.15 -10.48
CA ILE A 312 19.56 9.27 -9.03
C ILE A 312 20.01 10.65 -8.54
N GLN A 313 21.01 11.29 -9.17
CA GLN A 313 21.41 12.66 -8.79
C GLN A 313 20.25 13.66 -8.95
N GLN A 314 19.43 13.50 -9.99
CA GLN A 314 18.21 14.30 -10.15
C GLN A 314 17.23 14.09 -8.98
N VAL A 315 16.98 12.83 -8.60
CA VAL A 315 16.11 12.50 -7.44
C VAL A 315 16.65 13.09 -6.14
N LEU A 316 17.96 12.94 -5.88
CA LEU A 316 18.64 13.49 -4.70
C LEU A 316 18.55 15.01 -4.65
N SER A 317 18.65 15.69 -5.80
CA SER A 317 18.51 17.14 -5.88
C SER A 317 17.09 17.61 -5.54
N VAL A 318 16.07 16.89 -6.01
CA VAL A 318 14.65 17.22 -5.79
C VAL A 318 14.26 17.02 -4.33
N LEU A 319 14.63 15.86 -3.77
CA LEU A 319 14.31 15.51 -2.39
C LEU A 319 15.30 16.12 -1.37
N GLN A 320 16.40 16.71 -1.86
CA GLN A 320 17.50 17.28 -1.07
C GLN A 320 18.01 16.28 -0.02
N ILE A 321 18.52 15.14 -0.48
CA ILE A 321 19.00 14.03 0.35
C ILE A 321 20.47 13.72 0.02
N GLU A 322 21.23 13.34 1.04
CA GLU A 322 22.62 12.91 0.84
C GLU A 322 22.69 11.49 0.27
N GLN A 323 23.54 11.31 -0.75
CA GLN A 323 23.73 10.02 -1.42
C GLN A 323 24.15 8.89 -0.46
N LYS A 324 24.93 9.19 0.57
CA LYS A 324 25.40 8.18 1.54
C LYS A 324 24.23 7.50 2.28
N LEU A 325 23.18 8.27 2.61
CA LEU A 325 22.02 7.76 3.33
C LEU A 325 21.21 6.78 2.48
N ILE A 326 21.03 7.08 1.19
CA ILE A 326 20.26 6.21 0.29
C ILE A 326 20.97 4.88 0.03
N ILE A 327 22.30 4.88 -0.04
CA ILE A 327 23.08 3.64 -0.25
C ILE A 327 22.90 2.71 0.95
N GLN A 328 23.07 3.23 2.17
CA GLN A 328 22.89 2.43 3.39
C GLN A 328 21.48 1.84 3.49
N LEU A 329 20.46 2.65 3.24
CA LEU A 329 19.08 2.21 3.35
C LEU A 329 18.68 1.26 2.21
N SER A 330 19.22 1.43 1.00
CA SER A 330 19.02 0.48 -0.09
C SER A 330 19.54 -0.93 0.24
N ILE A 331 20.69 -1.03 0.92
CA ILE A 331 21.24 -2.32 1.38
C ILE A 331 20.30 -2.97 2.39
N ILE A 332 19.74 -2.19 3.32
CA ILE A 332 18.76 -2.68 4.31
C ILE A 332 17.50 -3.19 3.60
N ILE A 333 16.95 -2.43 2.66
CA ILE A 333 15.76 -2.82 1.88
C ILE A 333 16.03 -4.12 1.10
N LEU A 334 17.22 -4.25 0.49
CA LEU A 334 17.60 -5.45 -0.26
C LEU A 334 17.86 -6.66 0.64
N ASP A 335 18.49 -6.48 1.80
CA ASP A 335 18.67 -7.56 2.79
C ASP A 335 17.31 -8.04 3.32
N LEU A 336 16.39 -7.10 3.58
CA LEU A 336 15.02 -7.39 3.95
C LEU A 336 14.30 -8.16 2.83
N ALA A 337 14.43 -7.75 1.56
CA ALA A 337 13.86 -8.48 0.43
C ALA A 337 14.36 -9.94 0.37
N LYS A 338 15.67 -10.12 0.52
CA LYS A 338 16.32 -11.43 0.46
C LYS A 338 15.91 -12.36 1.61
N LYS A 339 15.73 -11.79 2.81
CA LYS A 339 15.41 -12.55 4.04
C LYS A 339 13.94 -12.45 4.44
N PHE A 340 13.08 -11.86 3.59
CA PHE A 340 11.70 -11.58 3.95
C PHE A 340 10.96 -12.83 4.44
N ASP A 341 11.09 -13.96 3.73
CA ASP A 341 10.44 -15.22 4.10
C ASP A 341 11.02 -15.85 5.37
N ILE A 342 12.27 -15.51 5.71
CA ILE A 342 12.93 -15.99 6.93
C ILE A 342 12.40 -15.20 8.13
N TYR A 343 12.26 -13.87 7.99
CA TYR A 343 11.74 -13.01 9.05
C TYR A 343 10.22 -13.11 9.19
N TYR A 344 9.50 -13.34 8.09
CA TYR A 344 8.04 -13.33 8.03
C TYR A 344 7.48 -14.58 7.30
N PRO A 345 7.74 -15.80 7.80
CA PRO A 345 7.40 -17.05 7.09
C PRO A 345 5.90 -17.28 6.89
N GLN A 346 5.05 -16.58 7.65
CA GLN A 346 3.58 -16.71 7.57
C GLN A 346 2.93 -15.62 6.73
N PHE A 347 3.67 -14.62 6.25
CA PHE A 347 3.12 -13.45 5.55
C PHE A 347 3.31 -13.62 4.04
N GLN A 348 2.24 -14.07 3.38
CA GLN A 348 2.25 -14.44 1.96
C GLN A 348 1.59 -13.38 1.08
N ASN A 349 0.77 -12.49 1.65
CA ASN A 349 -0.09 -11.61 0.87
C ASN A 349 0.73 -10.59 0.08
N LEU A 350 1.82 -10.08 0.66
CA LEU A 350 2.72 -9.17 -0.05
C LEU A 350 3.26 -9.75 -1.37
N LYS A 351 3.68 -11.03 -1.39
CA LYS A 351 4.19 -11.69 -2.61
C LYS A 351 3.05 -12.10 -3.55
N LYS A 352 2.01 -12.73 -2.97
CA LYS A 352 0.83 -13.23 -3.67
C LYS A 352 0.14 -12.16 -4.51
N PHE A 353 -0.11 -10.98 -3.93
CA PHE A 353 -0.92 -9.96 -4.58
C PHE A 353 -0.12 -8.93 -5.40
N ASN A 354 1.22 -8.99 -5.37
CA ASN A 354 2.07 -8.16 -6.21
C ASN A 354 2.66 -8.93 -7.42
N GLY A 355 2.25 -10.18 -7.65
CA GLY A 355 2.55 -10.92 -8.88
C GLY A 355 3.88 -11.68 -8.90
N PHE A 356 4.56 -11.79 -7.75
CA PHE A 356 5.86 -12.45 -7.64
C PHE A 356 5.78 -13.99 -7.52
N GLU A 357 4.58 -14.57 -7.47
CA GLU A 357 4.43 -16.00 -7.21
C GLU A 357 4.61 -16.91 -8.44
N ASN A 358 4.40 -16.48 -9.69
CA ASN A 358 4.30 -17.47 -10.78
C ASN A 358 4.63 -17.07 -12.24
N LYS A 359 5.19 -15.89 -12.56
CA LYS A 359 5.58 -15.60 -13.97
C LYS A 359 6.90 -14.87 -14.22
N PHE A 360 7.64 -14.47 -13.19
CA PHE A 360 8.97 -13.88 -13.35
C PHE A 360 9.92 -14.47 -12.31
N GLN A 361 10.59 -15.57 -12.67
CA GLN A 361 11.81 -16.02 -11.97
C GLN A 361 12.95 -14.97 -12.01
N PHE A 362 12.77 -13.92 -12.82
CA PHE A 362 13.70 -12.81 -13.02
C PHE A 362 13.88 -11.95 -11.74
N ASP A 363 12.85 -11.73 -10.91
CA ASP A 363 12.87 -10.59 -9.98
C ASP A 363 13.66 -10.82 -8.68
N ASN A 364 13.63 -12.02 -8.10
CA ASN A 364 14.41 -12.32 -6.89
C ASN A 364 15.91 -12.45 -7.20
N GLN A 365 16.28 -12.92 -8.40
CA GLN A 365 17.67 -13.00 -8.83
C GLN A 365 18.27 -11.59 -9.03
N PHE A 366 17.54 -10.65 -9.61
CA PHE A 366 18.03 -9.28 -9.78
C PHE A 366 18.19 -8.52 -8.46
N LEU A 367 17.24 -8.65 -7.52
CA LEU A 367 17.40 -8.06 -6.18
C LEU A 367 18.61 -8.67 -5.44
N ILE A 368 18.85 -9.98 -5.60
CA ILE A 368 20.02 -10.68 -5.02
C ILE A 368 21.32 -10.28 -5.73
N GLN A 369 21.31 -10.10 -7.05
CA GLN A 369 22.46 -9.63 -7.84
C GLN A 369 22.80 -8.18 -7.50
N GLU A 370 21.81 -7.29 -7.40
CA GLU A 370 22.01 -5.89 -6.98
C GLU A 370 22.52 -5.80 -5.54
N TYR A 371 22.03 -6.63 -4.62
CA TYR A 371 22.61 -6.72 -3.28
C TYR A 371 24.11 -7.06 -3.34
N GLN A 372 24.53 -7.97 -4.21
CA GLN A 372 25.94 -8.30 -4.38
C GLN A 372 26.71 -7.12 -4.99
N ILE A 373 26.20 -6.51 -6.05
CA ILE A 373 26.86 -5.39 -6.76
C ILE A 373 27.04 -4.18 -5.84
N ILE A 374 25.99 -3.74 -5.14
CA ILE A 374 26.03 -2.57 -4.24
C ILE A 374 26.97 -2.83 -3.06
N LYS A 375 27.01 -4.07 -2.54
CA LYS A 375 27.88 -4.44 -1.42
C LYS A 375 29.37 -4.50 -1.81
N TYR A 376 29.69 -4.84 -3.06
CA TYR A 376 31.07 -4.91 -3.57
C TYR A 376 31.64 -3.56 -4.06
N GLN A 377 30.81 -2.51 -4.16
CA GLN A 377 31.23 -1.15 -4.52
C GLN A 377 31.62 -0.30 -3.29
N GLN A 378 31.58 -0.86 -2.08
CA GLN A 378 32.26 -0.37 -0.87
C GLN A 378 33.59 -1.09 -0.70
#